data_AF-A0A8T1JA66-F1
#
_entry.id   AF-A0A8T1JA66-F1
#
_cell.length_a   1.000
_cell.length_b   1.000
_cell.length_c   1.000
_cell.angle_alpha   90.00
_cell.angle_beta   90.00
_cell.angle_gamma   90.00
#
_symmetry.space_group_name_H-M   'P 1'
#
loop_
_entity.id
_entity.type
_entity.pdbx_description
1 polymer ?
#
loop_
_entity_poly.entity_id
_entity_poly.type
_entity_poly.pdbx_seq_one_letter_code
_entity_poly.pdbx_strand_id
1 'polypeptide(L)' 'MAKSTIYSAIDLRDGFYQILMRESDIALTAVSTPSGMLWEWLVMPQ' A
#
# COMPACT_ATOMS: atom_id res chain seq x y z
N MET A 1 33.09 1.22 -9.41
CA MET A 1 32.33 0.41 -8.42
C MET A 1 32.25 1.21 -7.13
N ALA A 2 31.09 1.22 -6.46
CA ALA A 2 30.95 1.91 -5.18
C ALA A 2 31.88 1.25 -4.14
N LYS A 3 32.62 2.06 -3.35
CA LYS A 3 33.66 1.60 -2.40
C LYS A 3 33.18 1.58 -0.94
N SER A 4 31.89 1.37 -0.70
CA SER A 4 31.39 1.34 0.68
C SER A 4 31.68 0.00 1.36
N THR A 5 31.93 0.03 2.67
CA THR A 5 32.22 -1.15 3.50
C THR A 5 31.06 -1.54 4.41
N ILE A 6 30.06 -0.65 4.57
CA ILE A 6 28.87 -0.85 5.39
C ILE A 6 27.65 -0.51 4.55
N TYR A 7 26.64 -1.38 4.61
CA TYR A 7 25.38 -1.25 3.89
C TYR A 7 24.23 -1.56 4.85
N SER A 8 23.12 -0.87 4.66
CA SER A 8 21.85 -1.15 5.32
C SER A 8 20.73 -1.11 4.29
N ALA A 9 19.64 -1.82 4.60
CA ALA A 9 18.40 -1.77 3.85
C ALA A 9 17.30 -1.26 4.79
N ILE A 10 16.40 -0.45 4.24
CA ILE A 10 15.19 -0.01 4.93
C ILE A 10 14.03 -0.71 4.25
N ASP A 11 13.24 -1.43 5.03
CA ASP A 11 12.03 -2.07 4.52
C ASP A 11 10.89 -1.05 4.46
N LEU A 12 10.27 -0.96 3.27
CA LEU A 12 9.13 -0.11 2.99
C LEU A 12 7.93 -0.93 2.49
N ARG A 13 7.91 -2.24 2.74
CA ARG A 13 6.85 -3.15 2.26
C ARG A 13 5.43 -2.66 2.55
N ASP A 14 5.23 -2.09 3.74
CA ASP A 14 3.93 -1.55 4.18
C ASP A 14 3.80 -0.03 3.97
N GLY A 15 4.77 0.57 3.26
CA GLY A 15 4.77 2.00 2.94
C GLY A 15 3.58 2.45 2.08
N PHE A 16 2.97 1.53 1.33
CA PHE A 16 1.74 1.80 0.56
C PHE A 16 0.60 2.30 1.47
N TYR A 17 0.43 1.68 2.64
CA TYR A 17 -0.62 2.06 3.60
C TYR A 17 -0.41 3.43 4.26
N GLN A 18 0.74 4.09 4.02
CA GLN A 18 0.99 5.46 4.51
C GLN A 18 0.42 6.53 3.56
N ILE A 19 0.10 6.16 2.32
CA ILE A 19 -0.39 7.10 1.31
C ILE A 19 -1.91 7.07 1.31
N LEU A 20 -2.55 8.20 1.62
CA LEU A 20 -4.00 8.33 1.52
C LEU A 20 -4.45 8.22 0.06
N MET A 21 -5.53 7.47 -0.16
CA MET A 21 -6.22 7.48 -1.45
C MET A 21 -6.90 8.83 -1.67
N ARG A 22 -6.95 9.26 -2.93
CA ARG A 22 -7.81 10.37 -3.33
C ARG A 22 -9.26 9.94 -3.17
N GLU A 23 -10.09 10.81 -2.57
CA GLU A 23 -11.48 10.48 -2.23
C GLU A 23 -12.30 10.00 -3.44
N SER A 24 -12.11 10.61 -4.62
CA SER A 24 -12.77 10.19 -5.86
C SER A 24 -12.43 8.77 -6.32
N ASP A 25 -11.32 8.23 -5.84
CA ASP A 25 -10.74 6.98 -6.33
C ASP A 25 -10.94 5.83 -5.30
N ILE A 26 -11.47 6.12 -4.10
CA ILE A 26 -11.71 5.11 -3.04
C ILE A 26 -12.60 3.98 -3.55
N ALA A 27 -13.72 4.32 -4.21
CA ALA A 27 -14.65 3.32 -4.75
C ALA A 27 -14.02 2.42 -5.82
N LEU A 28 -12.93 2.85 -6.48
CA LEU A 28 -12.21 2.04 -7.47
C LEU A 28 -11.40 0.90 -6.82
N THR A 29 -11.21 0.95 -5.52
CA THR A 29 -10.44 -0.05 -4.75
C THR A 29 -11.34 -1.10 -4.08
N ALA A 30 -12.63 -1.15 -4.44
CA ALA A 30 -13.57 -2.04 -3.79
C ALA A 30 -13.21 -3.53 -3.97
N VAL A 31 -13.18 -4.28 -2.86
CA VAL A 31 -12.93 -5.73 -2.83
C VAL A 31 -14.04 -6.45 -2.06
N SER A 32 -14.48 -7.59 -2.57
CA SER A 32 -15.50 -8.42 -1.91
C SER A 32 -14.88 -9.59 -1.17
N THR A 33 -15.33 -9.86 0.04
CA THR A 33 -15.03 -11.12 0.74
C THR A 33 -15.89 -12.26 0.16
N PRO A 34 -15.50 -13.53 0.35
CA PRO A 34 -16.32 -14.68 -0.04
C PRO A 34 -17.73 -14.71 0.61
N SER A 35 -17.91 -14.03 1.75
CA SER A 35 -19.22 -13.85 2.40
C SER A 35 -20.07 -12.75 1.77
N GLY A 36 -19.57 -12.08 0.72
CA GLY A 36 -20.27 -10.98 0.03
C GLY A 36 -20.10 -9.60 0.69
N MET A 37 -19.21 -9.44 1.67
CA MET A 37 -18.96 -8.13 2.30
C MET A 37 -18.02 -7.31 1.40
N LEU A 38 -18.43 -6.08 1.09
CA LEU A 38 -17.64 -5.14 0.30
C LEU A 38 -16.78 -4.25 1.21
N TRP A 39 -15.53 -4.05 0.85
CA TRP A 39 -14.59 -3.15 1.51
C TRP A 39 -13.93 -2.23 0.49
N GLU A 40 -13.57 -1.02 0.91
CA GLU A 40 -12.82 -0.05 0.12
C GLU A 40 -11.55 0.35 0.88
N TRP A 41 -10.53 0.77 0.15
CA TRP A 41 -9.26 1.19 0.72
C TRP A 41 -9.19 2.71 0.86
N LEU A 42 -8.94 3.18 2.10
CA LEU A 42 -8.69 4.60 2.40
C LEU A 42 -7.23 5.01 2.17
N VAL A 43 -6.36 4.02 2.08
CA VAL A 43 -4.91 4.16 1.84
C VAL A 43 -4.53 3.29 0.65
N MET A 44 -3.40 3.56 0.01
CA MET A 44 -2.99 2.81 -1.18
C MET A 44 -2.85 1.32 -0.84
N PRO A 45 -3.62 0.43 -1.49
CA PRO A 45 -3.44 -1.01 -1.31
C PRO A 45 -2.14 -1.49 -1.96
N GLN A 46 -1.61 -2.61 -1.47
CA GLN A 46 -0.48 -3.32 -2.08
C GLN A 46 -0.91 -4.12 -3.31
#